data_AF-A0A7Y2VC98-F1
#
_entry.id   AF-A0A7Y2VC98-F1
#
_cell.length_a   1.000
_cell.length_b   1.000
_cell.length_c   1.000
_cell.angle_alpha   90.00
_cell.angle_beta   90.00
_cell.angle_gamma   90.00
#
_symmetry.space_group_name_H-M   'P 1'
#
loop_
_entity.id
_entity.type
_entity.pdbx_description
1 polymer ?
#
loop_
_entity_poly.entity_id
_entity_poly.type
_entity_poly.pdbx_seq_one_letter_code
_entity_poly.pdbx_strand_id
1 'polypeptide(L)'
;SFDDEKLATIQDAIDGQNQEVPESTEITIPKLQIGASKKWVFNYDYSLLAEVDLNIRFEENNDLISSSFASINPALGFEFGYIDLVYLRGGIGNFQNELQIDNSEQLSFQPSFGVGFNYKGIAIDYAFTDIGDQSTALYSNVFSVKIDFSIFR
;
A
#
# COMPACT_ATOMS: atom_id res chain seq x y z
N SER A 1 31.11 -5.92 -10.30
CA SER A 1 31.58 -5.25 -11.53
C SER A 1 30.67 -5.73 -12.64
N PHE A 2 30.13 -4.79 -13.42
CA PHE A 2 29.28 -5.08 -14.56
C PHE A 2 30.12 -5.54 -15.76
N ASP A 3 29.46 -6.14 -16.74
CA ASP A 3 30.05 -6.55 -18.02
C ASP A 3 29.88 -5.40 -19.01
N ASP A 4 30.97 -4.68 -19.29
CA ASP A 4 30.96 -3.45 -20.09
C ASP A 4 30.46 -3.68 -21.52
N GLU A 5 30.71 -4.85 -22.10
CA GLU A 5 30.26 -5.20 -23.45
C GLU A 5 28.74 -5.39 -23.51
N LYS A 6 28.17 -5.99 -22.45
CA LYS A 6 26.71 -6.13 -22.32
C LYS A 6 26.02 -4.81 -22.00
N LEU A 7 26.64 -3.94 -21.20
CA LEU A 7 26.11 -2.59 -20.94
C LEU A 7 26.05 -1.76 -22.23
N ALA A 8 27.12 -1.76 -23.03
CA ALA A 8 27.15 -1.09 -24.33
C ALA A 8 26.04 -1.61 -25.27
N THR A 9 25.83 -2.93 -25.30
CA THR A 9 24.75 -3.54 -26.08
C THR A 9 23.35 -3.02 -25.69
N ILE A 10 23.12 -2.74 -24.41
CA ILE A 10 21.84 -2.21 -23.91
C ILE A 10 21.70 -0.71 -24.23
N GLN A 11 22.79 0.05 -24.06
CA GLN A 11 22.84 1.48 -24.36
C GLN A 11 22.60 1.78 -25.84
N ASP A 12 23.15 0.95 -26.72
CA ASP A 12 23.03 1.09 -28.17
C ASP A 12 21.71 0.53 -28.74
N ALA A 13 20.89 -0.14 -27.91
CA ALA A 13 19.67 -0.78 -28.38
C ALA A 13 18.58 0.22 -28.79
N ILE A 14 18.52 1.39 -28.13
CA ILE A 14 17.55 2.44 -28.40
C ILE A 14 18.20 3.81 -28.17
N ASP A 15 18.25 4.64 -29.21
CA ASP A 15 18.85 5.98 -29.16
C ASP A 15 18.28 6.82 -27.98
N GLY A 16 19.18 7.23 -27.09
CA GLY A 16 18.87 8.10 -25.95
C GLY A 16 18.21 7.42 -24.76
N GLN A 17 18.07 6.08 -24.75
CA GLN A 17 17.52 5.32 -23.62
C GLN A 17 18.62 4.50 -22.94
N ASN A 18 18.47 4.22 -21.63
CA ASN A 18 19.38 3.38 -20.84
C ASN A 18 20.85 3.86 -20.80
N GLN A 19 21.08 5.18 -20.94
CA GLN A 19 22.42 5.75 -21.06
C GLN A 19 23.19 5.81 -19.74
N GLU A 20 22.51 5.66 -18.61
CA GLU A 20 23.13 5.64 -17.29
C GLU A 20 23.50 4.21 -16.90
N VAL A 21 24.75 4.03 -16.46
CA VAL A 21 25.21 2.76 -15.89
C VAL A 21 24.48 2.55 -14.56
N PRO A 22 23.83 1.40 -14.34
CA PRO A 22 23.13 1.15 -13.10
C PRO A 22 24.12 1.13 -11.93
N GLU A 23 23.67 1.61 -10.77
CA GLU A 23 24.45 1.54 -9.55
C GLU A 23 24.65 0.07 -9.13
N SER A 24 25.88 -0.31 -8.75
CA SER A 24 26.18 -1.68 -8.31
C SER A 24 25.66 -1.99 -6.90
N THR A 25 25.11 -0.98 -6.23
CA THR A 25 24.69 -1.04 -4.83
C THR A 25 23.27 -0.50 -4.75
N GLU A 26 22.35 -1.32 -4.23
CA GLU A 26 21.00 -0.88 -3.90
C GLU A 26 20.97 -0.46 -2.43
N ILE A 27 20.59 0.79 -2.17
CA ILE A 27 20.42 1.32 -0.81
C ILE A 27 18.93 1.52 -0.58
N THR A 28 18.36 0.75 0.33
CA THR A 28 16.98 1.00 0.79
C THR A 28 16.98 2.18 1.74
N ILE A 29 16.44 3.30 1.28
CA ILE A 29 16.26 4.52 2.08
C ILE A 29 15.24 4.23 3.21
N PRO A 30 15.44 4.77 4.44
CA PRO A 30 14.46 4.62 5.50
C PRO A 30 13.09 5.21 5.11
N LYS A 31 12.05 4.72 5.76
CA LYS A 31 10.68 5.24 5.65
C LYS A 31 10.08 5.47 7.03
N LEU A 32 9.21 6.46 7.14
CA LEU A 32 8.50 6.81 8.37
C LEU A 32 6.99 6.70 8.11
N GLN A 33 6.26 6.07 9.03
CA GLN A 33 4.80 6.05 9.00
C GLN A 33 4.28 6.55 10.34
N ILE A 34 3.33 7.48 10.29
CA ILE A 34 2.61 7.98 11.45
C ILE A 34 1.12 7.88 11.18
N GLY A 35 0.34 7.56 12.22
CA GLY A 35 -1.09 7.38 12.07
C GLY A 35 -1.84 7.75 13.34
N ALA A 36 -3.11 8.09 13.17
CA ALA A 36 -4.03 8.35 14.25
C ALA A 36 -5.36 7.66 13.97
N SER A 37 -5.96 7.06 15.00
CA SER A 37 -7.24 6.38 14.87
C SER A 37 -8.18 6.72 16.03
N LYS A 38 -9.47 6.50 15.78
CA LYS A 38 -10.53 6.68 16.78
C LYS A 38 -11.54 5.56 16.68
N LYS A 39 -11.83 4.95 17.84
CA LYS A 39 -12.86 3.92 17.99
C LYS A 39 -14.13 4.51 18.60
N TRP A 40 -15.26 4.23 17.96
CA TRP A 40 -16.60 4.44 18.49
C TRP A 40 -17.24 3.09 18.79
N VAL A 41 -17.98 3.01 19.88
CA VAL A 41 -18.75 1.82 20.27
C VAL A 41 -20.21 2.21 20.36
N PHE A 42 -21.08 1.49 19.65
CA PHE A 42 -22.51 1.73 19.62
C PHE A 42 -23.24 0.55 20.23
N ASN A 43 -24.08 0.81 21.23
CA ASN A 43 -24.91 -0.19 21.90
C ASN A 43 -24.15 -1.44 22.36
N TYR A 44 -22.84 -1.31 22.64
CA TYR A 44 -21.89 -2.38 23.00
C TYR A 44 -21.63 -3.45 21.92
N ASP A 45 -22.58 -3.68 21.02
CA ASP A 45 -22.50 -4.74 20.01
C ASP A 45 -21.82 -4.29 18.71
N TYR A 46 -21.76 -2.99 18.43
CA TYR A 46 -21.16 -2.47 17.21
C TYR A 46 -19.96 -1.59 17.53
N SER A 47 -18.95 -1.66 16.67
CA SER A 47 -17.84 -0.72 16.73
C SER A 47 -17.50 -0.17 15.34
N LEU A 48 -17.02 1.07 15.32
CA LEU A 48 -16.40 1.68 14.16
C LEU A 48 -15.03 2.16 14.60
N LEU A 49 -13.96 1.68 13.97
CA LEU A 49 -12.63 2.26 14.04
C LEU A 49 -12.41 3.01 12.73
N ALA A 50 -12.02 4.28 12.80
CA ALA A 50 -11.53 5.01 11.62
C ALA A 50 -10.10 5.47 11.88
N GLU A 51 -9.31 5.51 10.82
CA GLU A 51 -7.90 5.88 10.87
C GLU A 51 -7.48 6.77 9.71
N VAL A 52 -6.41 7.51 9.96
CA VAL A 52 -5.65 8.25 8.97
C VAL A 52 -4.17 8.00 9.21
N ASP A 53 -3.45 7.75 8.13
CA ASP A 53 -2.01 7.49 8.12
C ASP A 53 -1.32 8.44 7.15
N LEU A 54 -0.08 8.79 7.47
CA LEU A 54 0.85 9.48 6.58
C LEU A 54 2.09 8.60 6.43
N ASN A 55 2.31 8.12 5.22
CA ASN A 55 3.49 7.36 4.83
C ASN A 55 4.50 8.32 4.22
N ILE A 56 5.69 8.43 4.80
CA ILE A 56 6.74 9.36 4.41
C ILE A 56 7.94 8.55 3.90
N ARG A 57 8.37 8.84 2.67
CA ARG A 57 9.58 8.29 2.06
C ARG A 57 10.58 9.42 1.85
N PHE A 58 11.83 9.24 2.26
CA PHE A 58 12.88 10.27 2.18
C PHE A 58 13.56 10.29 0.80
N GLU A 59 12.73 10.34 -0.24
CA GLU A 59 13.11 10.38 -1.64
C GLU A 59 12.01 11.10 -2.43
N GLU A 60 12.35 11.64 -3.58
CA GLU A 60 11.38 12.19 -4.53
C GLU A 60 10.73 11.05 -5.32
N ASN A 61 9.41 10.95 -5.27
CA ASN A 61 8.66 9.93 -6.00
C ASN A 61 7.29 10.47 -6.46
N ASN A 62 6.41 9.59 -6.92
CA ASN A 62 5.11 9.96 -7.48
C ASN A 62 4.02 10.22 -6.44
N ASP A 63 4.29 10.23 -5.13
CA ASP A 63 3.27 10.45 -4.10
C ASP A 63 2.54 11.80 -4.26
N LEU A 64 1.35 11.87 -3.66
CA LEU A 64 0.50 13.08 -3.66
C LEU A 64 1.25 14.37 -3.31
N ILE A 65 2.13 14.34 -2.32
CA ILE A 65 3.03 15.44 -1.99
C ILE A 65 4.44 14.93 -2.20
N SER A 66 5.17 15.52 -3.15
CA SER A 66 6.52 15.09 -3.49
C SER A 66 7.49 16.27 -3.50
N SER A 67 8.69 16.04 -2.99
CA SER A 67 9.81 16.99 -2.99
C SER A 67 11.14 16.24 -2.99
N SER A 68 12.21 16.92 -3.40
CA SER A 68 13.59 16.40 -3.36
C SER A 68 14.06 15.88 -2.00
N PHE A 69 13.43 16.29 -0.90
CA PHE A 69 13.78 15.80 0.45
C PHE A 69 12.91 14.63 0.90
N ALA A 70 11.59 14.70 0.65
CA ALA A 70 10.66 13.67 1.06
C ALA A 70 9.35 13.73 0.27
N SER A 71 8.72 12.57 0.18
CA SER A 71 7.41 12.34 -0.41
C SER A 71 6.45 11.78 0.63
N ILE A 72 5.18 12.21 0.59
CA ILE A 72 4.16 11.91 1.61
C ILE A 72 2.90 11.36 0.94
N ASN A 73 2.51 10.15 1.34
CA ASN A 73 1.31 9.47 0.88
C ASN A 73 0.30 9.30 2.03
N PRO A 74 -0.85 10.00 2.00
CA PRO A 74 -1.89 9.77 2.99
C PRO A 74 -2.64 8.45 2.73
N ALA A 75 -3.12 7.81 3.78
CA ALA A 75 -4.07 6.71 3.69
C ALA A 75 -5.20 6.91 4.70
N LEU A 76 -6.39 6.44 4.34
CA LEU A 76 -7.59 6.51 5.17
C LEU A 76 -8.20 5.11 5.25
N GLY A 77 -8.66 4.74 6.44
CA GLY A 77 -9.20 3.41 6.69
C GLY A 77 -10.37 3.44 7.66
N PHE A 78 -11.20 2.40 7.59
CA PHE A 78 -12.15 2.09 8.64
C PHE A 78 -12.35 0.58 8.81
N GLU A 79 -12.73 0.19 10.02
CA GLU A 79 -13.21 -1.14 10.38
C GLU A 79 -14.56 -1.00 11.11
N PHE A 80 -15.60 -1.60 10.56
CA PHE A 80 -16.89 -1.75 11.20
C PHE A 80 -17.04 -3.18 11.74
N GLY A 81 -17.17 -3.31 13.05
CA GLY A 81 -17.24 -4.59 13.75
C GLY A 81 -18.61 -4.85 14.37
N TYR A 82 -18.99 -6.12 14.43
CA TYR A 82 -20.15 -6.63 15.17
C TYR A 82 -19.69 -7.70 16.18
N ILE A 83 -19.99 -7.46 17.47
CA ILE A 83 -19.75 -8.32 18.64
C ILE A 83 -18.35 -8.93 18.72
N ASP A 84 -17.35 -8.23 18.19
CA ASP A 84 -15.96 -8.70 18.02
C ASP A 84 -15.83 -10.05 17.29
N LEU A 85 -16.85 -10.40 16.48
CA LEU A 85 -16.96 -11.64 15.71
C LEU A 85 -16.77 -11.38 14.22
N VAL A 86 -17.43 -10.35 13.69
CA VAL A 86 -17.44 -10.04 12.25
C VAL A 86 -16.92 -8.63 12.04
N TYR A 87 -16.05 -8.47 11.05
CA TYR A 87 -15.44 -7.19 10.69
C TYR A 87 -15.62 -6.92 9.20
N LEU A 88 -16.00 -5.69 8.87
CA LEU A 88 -16.01 -5.14 7.53
C LEU A 88 -14.98 -4.02 7.47
N ARG A 89 -14.07 -4.06 6.51
CA ARG A 89 -12.98 -3.09 6.37
C ARG A 89 -13.03 -2.42 5.02
N GLY A 90 -12.73 -1.14 5.00
CA GLY A 90 -12.55 -0.37 3.79
C GLY A 90 -11.41 0.61 3.97
N GLY A 91 -10.64 0.80 2.91
CA GLY A 91 -9.52 1.73 2.92
C GLY A 91 -9.30 2.34 1.55
N ILE A 92 -8.58 3.46 1.55
CA ILE A 92 -8.07 4.12 0.35
C ILE A 92 -6.69 4.66 0.68
N GLY A 93 -5.74 4.47 -0.23
CA GLY A 93 -4.39 4.96 -0.08
C GLY A 93 -3.63 4.87 -1.40
N ASN A 94 -2.31 4.91 -1.32
CA ASN A 94 -1.43 4.85 -2.48
C ASN A 94 -1.77 5.90 -3.55
N PHE A 95 -1.92 7.16 -3.12
CA PHE A 95 -2.19 8.27 -4.03
C PHE A 95 -0.94 8.62 -4.85
N GLN A 96 -0.95 8.43 -6.17
CA GLN A 96 0.22 8.70 -7.01
C GLN A 96 -0.10 9.53 -8.25
N ASN A 97 0.80 10.41 -8.67
CA ASN A 97 0.71 11.07 -9.96
C ASN A 97 1.31 10.14 -11.03
N GLU A 98 0.45 9.56 -11.87
CA GLU A 98 0.83 8.61 -12.91
C GLU A 98 0.77 9.28 -14.29
N LEU A 99 1.83 9.08 -15.09
CA LEU A 99 1.89 9.51 -16.48
C LEU A 99 0.99 8.61 -17.33
N GLN A 100 0.04 9.23 -18.02
CA GLN A 100 -0.90 8.58 -18.90
C GLN A 100 -0.33 8.38 -20.31
N ILE A 101 -0.96 7.53 -21.10
CA ILE A 101 -0.55 7.23 -22.49
C ILE A 101 -0.56 8.49 -23.37
N ASP A 102 -1.38 9.49 -23.05
CA ASP A 102 -1.47 10.78 -23.74
C ASP A 102 -0.50 11.85 -23.21
N ASN A 103 0.46 11.45 -22.36
CA ASN A 103 1.41 12.32 -21.65
C ASN A 103 0.77 13.31 -20.65
N SER A 104 -0.48 13.12 -20.26
CA SER A 104 -1.06 13.84 -19.12
C SER A 104 -0.65 13.19 -17.79
N GLU A 105 -0.54 13.97 -16.72
CA GLU A 105 -0.40 13.43 -15.37
C GLU A 105 -1.77 13.36 -14.70
N GLN A 106 -2.08 12.20 -14.11
CA GLN A 106 -3.33 11.97 -13.39
C GLN A 106 -3.05 11.38 -12.01
N LEU A 107 -3.76 11.90 -11.00
CA LEU A 107 -3.73 11.34 -9.66
C LEU A 107 -4.52 10.03 -9.60
N SER A 108 -3.81 8.92 -9.37
CA SER A 108 -4.32 7.59 -9.07
C SER A 108 -4.50 7.39 -7.57
N PHE A 109 -5.26 6.36 -7.19
CA PHE A 109 -5.39 5.88 -5.82
C PHE A 109 -5.84 4.42 -5.81
N GLN A 110 -5.60 3.73 -4.69
CA GLN A 110 -5.93 2.32 -4.53
C GLN A 110 -6.94 2.13 -3.39
N PRO A 111 -8.20 1.84 -3.73
CA PRO A 111 -9.17 1.39 -2.74
C PRO A 111 -8.91 -0.07 -2.34
N SER A 112 -9.25 -0.38 -1.10
CA SER A 112 -9.19 -1.74 -0.54
C SER A 112 -10.44 -2.06 0.26
N PHE A 113 -10.77 -3.35 0.29
CA PHE A 113 -11.90 -3.91 0.99
C PHE A 113 -11.47 -5.15 1.76
N GLY A 114 -12.05 -5.40 2.92
CA GLY A 114 -11.80 -6.63 3.65
C GLY A 114 -12.98 -7.10 4.47
N VAL A 115 -13.00 -8.40 4.73
CA VAL A 115 -13.89 -9.01 5.70
C VAL A 115 -13.09 -9.88 6.66
N GLY A 116 -13.47 -9.85 7.92
CA GLY A 116 -12.83 -10.63 8.98
C GLY A 116 -13.87 -11.39 9.78
N PHE A 117 -13.49 -12.60 10.20
CA PHE A 117 -14.26 -13.40 11.14
C PHE A 117 -13.32 -13.86 12.26
N ASN A 118 -13.71 -13.64 13.51
CA ASN A 118 -12.95 -14.04 14.69
C ASN A 118 -13.84 -14.82 15.64
N TYR A 119 -13.54 -16.09 15.88
CA TYR A 119 -14.31 -16.92 16.81
C TYR A 119 -13.42 -17.88 17.56
N LYS A 120 -13.53 -17.88 18.90
CA LYS A 120 -12.84 -18.83 19.80
C LYS A 120 -11.33 -18.99 19.51
N GLY A 121 -10.64 -17.87 19.29
CA GLY A 121 -9.19 -17.86 19.05
C GLY A 121 -8.78 -18.17 17.60
N ILE A 122 -9.72 -18.36 16.69
CA ILE A 122 -9.45 -18.50 15.25
C ILE A 122 -9.94 -17.23 14.56
N ALA A 123 -9.02 -16.52 13.91
CA ALA A 123 -9.35 -15.39 13.04
C ALA A 123 -9.01 -15.73 11.59
N ILE A 124 -9.95 -15.40 10.70
CA ILE A 124 -9.81 -15.54 9.25
C ILE A 124 -10.11 -14.17 8.66
N ASP A 125 -9.19 -13.66 7.86
CA ASP A 125 -9.35 -12.39 7.16
C ASP A 125 -9.17 -12.62 5.66
N TYR A 126 -10.02 -11.96 4.88
CA TYR A 126 -9.88 -11.82 3.44
C TYR A 126 -9.79 -10.33 3.12
N ALA A 127 -8.81 -9.95 2.31
CA ALA A 127 -8.64 -8.61 1.79
C ALA A 127 -8.55 -8.64 0.27
N PHE A 128 -9.28 -7.73 -0.34
CA PHE A 128 -9.24 -7.41 -1.76
C PHE A 128 -8.67 -6.00 -1.90
N THR A 129 -7.49 -5.88 -2.48
CA THR A 129 -6.78 -4.60 -2.62
C THR A 129 -6.62 -4.23 -4.07
N ASP A 130 -6.43 -2.92 -4.32
CA ASP A 130 -6.25 -2.36 -5.66
C ASP A 130 -7.50 -2.59 -6.52
N ILE A 131 -8.65 -2.20 -5.94
CA ILE A 131 -9.99 -2.40 -6.53
C ILE A 131 -10.25 -1.34 -7.60
N GLY A 132 -10.01 -1.70 -8.86
CA GLY A 132 -10.40 -0.90 -10.01
C GLY A 132 -9.21 -0.35 -10.79
N ASP A 133 -9.43 -0.13 -12.09
CA ASP A 133 -8.47 0.39 -13.09
C ASP A 133 -8.11 1.87 -12.86
N GLN A 134 -8.08 2.31 -11.60
CA GLN A 134 -7.67 3.66 -11.18
C GLN A 134 -6.19 3.74 -10.86
N SER A 135 -5.48 2.61 -10.86
CA SER A 135 -4.02 2.54 -10.84
C SER A 135 -3.55 1.53 -11.87
N THR A 136 -2.30 1.67 -12.35
CA THR A 136 -1.66 0.72 -13.27
C THR A 136 -1.35 -0.65 -12.63
N ALA A 137 -1.63 -0.84 -11.34
CA ALA A 137 -1.31 -2.07 -10.60
C ALA A 137 -2.38 -3.17 -10.76
N LEU A 138 -1.98 -4.40 -10.42
CA LEU A 138 -2.83 -5.59 -10.50
C LEU A 138 -3.60 -5.79 -9.19
N TYR A 139 -4.91 -6.01 -9.31
CA TYR A 139 -5.76 -6.39 -8.19
C TYR A 139 -5.21 -7.60 -7.42
N SER A 140 -5.29 -7.58 -6.09
CA SER A 140 -4.68 -8.59 -5.24
C SER A 140 -5.68 -9.16 -4.22
N ASN A 141 -5.58 -10.47 -4.00
CA ASN A 141 -6.41 -11.22 -3.05
C ASN A 141 -5.50 -11.77 -1.95
N VAL A 142 -5.74 -11.37 -0.70
CA VAL A 142 -4.95 -11.78 0.46
C VAL A 142 -5.84 -12.54 1.43
N PHE A 143 -5.43 -13.75 1.78
CA PHE A 143 -6.09 -14.57 2.80
C PHE A 143 -5.15 -14.75 3.98
N SER A 144 -5.66 -14.49 5.18
CA SER A 144 -4.90 -14.63 6.43
C SER A 144 -5.67 -15.51 7.41
N VAL A 145 -4.93 -16.37 8.12
CA VAL A 145 -5.46 -17.19 9.21
C VAL A 145 -4.56 -17.01 10.42
N LYS A 146 -5.16 -16.66 11.56
CA LYS A 146 -4.47 -16.51 12.85
C LYS A 146 -5.11 -17.45 13.86
N ILE A 147 -4.27 -18.18 14.58
CA ILE A 147 -4.68 -19.12 15.63
C ILE A 147 -4.05 -18.67 16.95
N ASP A 148 -4.87 -18.41 17.95
CA ASP A 148 -4.46 -18.16 19.31
C ASP A 148 -4.29 -19.49 20.05
N PHE A 149 -3.03 -19.87 20.31
CA PHE A 149 -2.71 -21.13 21.00
C PHE A 149 -3.04 -21.13 22.50
N SER A 150 -3.37 -19.99 23.10
CA SER A 150 -3.75 -19.92 24.51
C SER A 150 -5.02 -20.71 24.83
N ILE A 151 -5.86 -20.98 23.81
CA ILE A 151 -7.08 -21.78 23.94
C ILE A 151 -6.83 -23.27 24.28
N PHE A 152 -5.60 -23.75 24.10
CA PHE A 152 -5.22 -25.14 24.36
C PHE A 152 -4.60 -25.37 25.75
N ARG A 153 -4.55 -24.33 26.59
CA ARG A 153 -3.98 -24.37 27.93
C ARG A 153 -5.07 -24.34 29.01
#